data_AF-A0A0A2MJR7-F1
#
_entry.id   AF-A0A0A2MJR7-F1
#
_cell.length_a   1.000
_cell.length_b   1.000
_cell.length_c   1.000
_cell.angle_alpha   90.00
_cell.angle_beta   90.00
_cell.angle_gamma   90.00
#
_symmetry.space_group_name_H-M   'P 1'
#
loop_
_entity.id
_entity.type
_entity.pdbx_description
1 polymer ?
#
loop_
_entity_poly.entity_id
_entity_poly.type
_entity_poly.pdbx_seq_one_letter_code
_entity_poly.pdbx_strand_id
1 'polypeptide(L)' 'MKLFSFIVSVVMFITTLFFFISDFPDITTFNGTVYLLLLVVLLLICLTGIIINKPVFVKHKRKYKMSLK' A
#
# COMPACT_ATOMS: atom_id res chain seq x y z
N MET A 1 -12.82 3.80 12.81
CA MET A 1 -11.49 4.42 13.00
C MET A 1 -10.39 3.64 12.27
N LYS A 2 -9.92 2.46 12.73
CA LYS A 2 -8.80 1.72 12.09
C LYS A 2 -9.13 1.09 10.72
N LEU A 3 -10.34 0.59 10.52
CA LEU A 3 -10.79 0.03 9.22
C LEU A 3 -10.82 1.07 8.09
N PHE A 4 -11.10 2.33 8.42
CA PHE A 4 -11.18 3.40 7.44
C PHE A 4 -9.79 3.76 6.89
N SER A 5 -8.79 3.88 7.78
CA SER A 5 -7.38 4.03 7.35
C SER A 5 -6.89 2.84 6.54
N PHE A 6 -7.36 1.63 6.83
CA PHE A 6 -7.01 0.45 6.03
C PHE A 6 -7.56 0.54 4.60
N ILE A 7 -8.85 0.88 4.46
CA ILE A 7 -9.49 1.03 3.15
C ILE A 7 -8.81 2.14 2.34
N VAL A 8 -8.54 3.29 2.96
CA VAL A 8 -7.82 4.40 2.30
C VAL A 8 -6.44 3.96 1.82
N SER A 9 -5.67 3.24 2.64
CA SER A 9 -4.33 2.77 2.26
C SER A 9 -4.38 1.73 1.13
N VAL A 10 -5.40 0.85 1.11
CA VAL A 10 -5.59 -0.15 0.04
C VAL A 10 -6.03 0.52 -1.27
N VAL A 11 -6.96 1.47 -1.20
CA VAL A 11 -7.42 2.23 -2.37
C VAL A 11 -6.26 3.01 -2.97
N MET A 12 -5.50 3.74 -2.15
CA MET A 12 -4.33 4.50 -2.60
C MET A 12 -3.26 3.61 -3.23
N PHE A 13 -3.05 2.41 -2.69
CA PHE A 13 -2.15 1.41 -3.29
C PHE A 13 -2.64 0.97 -4.68
N ILE A 14 -3.92 0.67 -4.85
CA ILE A 14 -4.50 0.26 -6.14
C ILE A 14 -4.40 1.41 -7.16
N THR A 15 -4.72 2.64 -6.76
CA THR A 15 -4.61 3.81 -7.64
C THR A 15 -3.16 4.04 -8.09
N THR A 16 -2.20 3.95 -7.16
CA THR A 16 -0.77 4.11 -7.47
C THR A 16 -0.28 3.01 -8.40
N LEU A 17 -0.69 1.76 -8.18
CA LEU A 17 -0.34 0.63 -9.03
C LEU A 17 -0.93 0.79 -10.44
N PHE A 18 -2.19 1.24 -10.54
CA PHE A 18 -2.83 1.50 -11.82
C PHE A 18 -2.08 2.59 -12.59
N PHE A 19 -1.72 3.67 -11.92
CA PHE A 19 -0.98 4.78 -12.51
C PHE A 19 0.43 4.36 -12.96
N PHE A 20 1.09 3.48 -12.19
CA PHE A 20 2.38 2.90 -12.56
C PHE A 20 2.32 2.08 -13.85
N ILE A 21 1.23 1.34 -14.06
CA ILE A 21 1.05 0.47 -15.23
C ILE A 21 0.56 1.26 -16.45
N SER A 22 -0.32 2.24 -16.24
CA SER A 22 -0.95 3.01 -17.31
C SER A 22 -0.06 4.12 -17.85
N ASP A 23 0.67 4.81 -16.97
CA ASP A 23 1.56 5.91 -17.33
C ASP A 23 3.00 5.50 -17.01
N PHE A 24 3.59 4.68 -17.89
CA PHE A 24 5.02 4.41 -17.84
C PHE A 24 5.77 5.67 -18.31
N PRO A 25 6.42 6.41 -17.40
CA PRO A 25 7.10 7.65 -17.77
C PRO A 25 8.35 7.35 -18.60
N ASP A 26 8.60 8.18 -19.61
CA ASP A 26 9.84 8.13 -20.39
C ASP A 26 11.04 8.50 -19.51
N ILE A 27 11.81 7.48 -19.10
CA ILE A 27 12.96 7.58 -18.18
C ILE A 27 14.12 8.41 -18.75
N THR A 28 14.14 8.68 -20.05
CA THR A 28 15.15 9.53 -20.71
C THR A 28 14.95 11.02 -20.40
N THR A 29 13.77 11.40 -19.91
CA THR A 29 13.44 12.78 -19.59
C THR A 29 13.59 13.03 -18.10
N PHE A 30 14.11 14.20 -17.72
CA PHE A 30 14.25 14.60 -16.31
C PHE A 30 12.91 14.50 -15.56
N ASN A 31 11.82 14.93 -16.20
CA ASN A 31 10.46 14.80 -15.65
C ASN A 31 10.05 13.34 -15.42
N GLY A 32 10.38 12.43 -16.34
CA GLY A 32 10.03 11.03 -16.21
C GLY A 32 10.78 10.34 -15.07
N THR A 33 12.05 10.71 -14.87
CA THR A 33 12.84 10.24 -13.72
C THR A 33 12.25 10.72 -12.39
N VAL A 34 11.91 12.01 -12.28
CA VAL A 34 11.31 12.58 -11.07
C VAL A 34 9.96 11.92 -10.79
N TYR A 35 9.13 11.75 -11.81
CA TYR A 35 7.83 11.09 -11.68
C TYR A 35 7.96 9.64 -11.18
N LEU A 36 8.89 8.87 -11.75
CA LEU A 36 9.16 7.49 -11.32
C LEU A 36 9.60 7.47 -9.84
N LEU A 37 10.47 8.41 -9.43
CA LEU A 37 10.95 8.50 -8.06
C LEU A 37 9.83 8.85 -7.06
N LEU A 38 8.93 9.78 -7.42
CA LEU A 38 7.72 10.05 -6.62
C LEU A 38 6.83 8.80 -6.51
N LEU A 39 6.68 8.05 -7.59
CA LEU A 39 5.87 6.83 -7.63
C LEU A 39 6.44 5.76 -6.70
N VAL A 40 7.76 5.58 -6.67
CA VAL A 40 8.47 4.68 -5.75
C VAL A 40 8.25 5.09 -4.29
N VAL A 41 8.38 6.38 -3.97
CA VAL A 41 8.16 6.90 -2.62
C VAL A 41 6.70 6.68 -2.18
N LEU A 42 5.75 6.93 -3.08
CA LEU A 42 4.32 6.71 -2.81
C LEU A 42 4.01 5.22 -2.54
N LEU A 43 4.68 4.32 -3.26
CA LEU A 43 4.57 2.87 -3.08
C LEU A 43 5.15 2.43 -1.72
N LEU A 44 6.28 2.99 -1.30
CA LEU A 44 6.88 2.76 0.03
C LEU A 44 5.97 3.24 1.17
N ILE A 45 5.33 4.40 1.00
CA ILE A 45 4.37 4.93 1.99
C ILE A 45 3.14 4.01 2.08
N CYS A 46 2.63 3.53 0.93
CA CYS A 46 1.53 2.55 0.92
C CYS A 46 1.90 1.23 1.61
N LEU A 47 3.11 0.70 1.38
CA LEU A 47 3.61 -0.50 2.07
C LEU A 47 3.71 -0.28 3.57
N THR A 48 4.20 0.89 3.99
CA THR A 48 4.30 1.27 5.40
C THR A 48 2.92 1.32 6.06
N GLY A 49 1.91 1.91 5.39
CA GLY A 49 0.53 1.92 5.85
C GLY A 49 -0.09 0.53 6.02
N ILE A 50 0.20 -0.38 5.08
CA ILE A 50 -0.23 -1.79 5.15
C ILE A 50 0.45 -2.50 6.33
N ILE A 51 1.76 -2.33 6.53
CA ILE A 51 2.53 -2.95 7.62
C ILE A 51 2.02 -2.49 8.99
N ILE A 52 1.76 -1.19 9.17
CA ILE A 52 1.23 -0.61 10.41
C ILE A 52 -0.17 -1.15 10.73
N ASN A 53 -1.00 -1.44 9.73
CA ASN A 53 -2.33 -2.01 9.93
C ASN A 53 -2.35 -3.56 10.02
N LYS A 54 -1.31 -4.24 9.52
CA LYS A 54 -1.13 -5.70 9.60
C LYS A 54 -1.28 -6.32 11.00
N PRO A 55 -0.84 -5.72 12.14
CA PRO A 55 -1.04 -6.30 13.47
C PRO A 55 -2.52 -6.51 13.85
N VAL A 56 -3.46 -5.83 13.19
CA VAL A 56 -4.91 -6.05 13.40
C VAL A 56 -5.35 -7.41 12.85
N PHE A 57 -4.82 -7.82 11.69
CA PHE A 57 -5.15 -9.10 11.07
C PHE A 57 -4.51 -10.30 11.80
N VAL A 58 -3.28 -10.15 12.30
CA VAL A 58 -2.57 -11.24 13.01
C VAL A 58 -3.20 -11.52 14.38
N LYS A 59 -3.70 -10.49 15.09
CA LYS A 59 -4.43 -10.68 16.35
C LYS A 59 -5.79 -11.36 16.16
N HIS A 60 -6.49 -11.10 15.06
CA HIS A 60 -7.75 -11.77 14.77
C HIS A 60 -7.55 -13.26 14.49
N LYS A 61 -6.41 -13.63 13.86
CA LYS A 61 -6.09 -15.04 13.63
C LYS A 61 -5.75 -15.84 14.89
N ARG A 62 -5.32 -15.19 15.98
CA ARG A 62 -4.96 -15.89 17.22
C ARG A 62 -6.17 -16.28 18.08
N LYS A 63 -7.32 -15.59 17.94
CA LYS A 63 -8.54 -15.92 18.70
C LYS A 63 -9.29 -17.14 18.16
N TYR A 64 -9.30 -17.38 16.84
CA TYR A 64 -9.96 -18.58 16.31
C TYR A 64 -9.24 -19.89 16.68
N LYS A 65 -7.95 -19.84 17.02
CA LYS A 65 -7.16 -21.03 17.37
C LYS A 65 -7.21 -21.38 18.87
N MET A 66 -7.86 -20.56 19.70
CA MET A 66 -7.98 -20.78 21.15
C MET A 66 -9.40 -21.13 21.60
N SER A 67 -10.38 -21.13 20.70
CA SER A 67 -11.76 -21.58 20.98
C SER A 67 -12.03 -23.00 20.44
N LEU A 68 -10.98 -23.83 20.40
CA LEU A 68 -11.04 -25.22 19.94
C LEU A 68 -10.09 -26.08 20.81
N LYS A 69 -10.15 -25.86 22.12
CA LYS A 69 -9.61 -26.77 23.12
C LYS A 69 -10.48 -26.78 24.35
#